data_AF-A0A9P6QTR9-F1
#
_entry.id   AF-A0A9P6QTR9-F1
#
_cell.length_a   1.000
_cell.length_b   1.000
_cell.length_c   1.000
_cell.angle_alpha   90.00
_cell.angle_beta   90.00
_cell.angle_gamma   90.00
#
_symmetry.space_group_name_H-M   'P 1'
#
loop_
_entity.id
_entity.type
_entity.pdbx_description
1 polymer ?
#
loop_
_entity_poly.entity_id
_entity_poly.type
_entity_poly.pdbx_seq_one_letter_code
_entity_poly.pdbx_strand_id
1 'polypeptide(L)'
;KGSLSSTAGQLDFQTEKKYLTFSYWLLHEGWRRWSEKVREVVEDVVGSISLKKTFTSKDFSDLLGEIRSRLEYTEDMEGERVPVNMREYMLPDEASDEREVLRAGGVDEFDLVVDPTLRNLLDETRDFIDSADFNTVLSSTLATTFARFNLALQPTFNPFLLSPPQSSATSAVIAEIEDDEDIDRAVPLASLLPLVARQVHLIINGVPNEYVESLAMVKELQAFSAIVYSSFSEQLTDP
;
A
#
# COMPACT_ATOMS: atom_id res chain seq x y z
N LYS A 1 39.83 -17.76 -9.72
CA LYS A 1 40.17 -18.12 -8.32
C LYS A 1 39.25 -17.32 -7.41
N GLY A 2 38.24 -17.98 -6.84
CA GLY A 2 37.25 -17.43 -5.92
C GLY A 2 36.34 -18.60 -5.58
N SER A 3 36.38 -19.03 -4.32
CA SER A 3 35.97 -20.33 -3.84
C SER A 3 34.45 -20.48 -3.80
N LEU A 4 33.89 -21.42 -4.57
CA LEU A 4 32.55 -21.96 -4.36
C LEU A 4 32.57 -22.83 -3.11
N SER A 5 32.37 -22.23 -1.94
CA SER A 5 32.10 -22.94 -0.70
C SER A 5 30.74 -22.48 -0.20
N SER A 6 29.69 -23.16 -0.68
CA SER A 6 28.40 -23.17 0.02
C SER A 6 28.67 -23.69 1.42
N THR A 7 28.69 -22.76 2.37
CA THR A 7 28.98 -23.06 3.77
C THR A 7 27.64 -22.97 4.49
N ALA A 8 27.06 -24.13 4.80
CA ALA A 8 25.91 -24.33 5.70
C ALA A 8 24.78 -23.29 5.60
N GLY A 9 23.78 -23.55 4.75
CA GLY A 9 22.50 -22.81 4.78
C GLY A 9 22.59 -21.31 4.46
N GLN A 10 23.62 -20.85 3.77
CA GLN A 10 23.73 -19.46 3.33
C GLN A 10 23.69 -19.38 1.81
N LEU A 11 22.73 -18.61 1.29
CA LEU A 11 22.59 -18.31 -0.14
C LEU A 11 23.86 -17.62 -0.64
N ASP A 12 24.34 -17.95 -1.84
CA ASP A 12 25.48 -17.25 -2.43
C ASP A 12 25.14 -15.79 -2.70
N PHE A 13 26.11 -14.90 -2.47
CA PHE A 13 25.95 -13.45 -2.62
C PHE A 13 25.45 -13.04 -4.01
N GLN A 14 25.86 -13.74 -5.08
CA GLN A 14 25.37 -13.44 -6.42
C GLN A 14 23.90 -13.77 -6.58
N THR A 15 23.44 -14.90 -6.05
CA THR A 15 22.02 -15.28 -6.07
C THR A 15 21.19 -14.31 -5.22
N GLU A 16 21.67 -13.91 -4.04
CA GLU A 16 21.00 -12.91 -3.19
C GLU A 16 20.85 -11.57 -3.91
N LYS A 17 21.94 -11.08 -4.51
CA LYS A 17 21.93 -9.84 -5.27
C LYS A 17 20.95 -9.91 -6.44
N LYS A 18 20.95 -11.01 -7.21
CA LYS A 18 20.01 -11.21 -8.32
C LYS A 18 18.57 -11.26 -7.83
N TYR A 19 18.29 -11.98 -6.74
CA TYR A 19 16.97 -12.06 -6.14
C TYR A 19 16.45 -10.68 -5.72
N LEU A 20 17.23 -9.90 -4.97
CA LEU A 20 16.83 -8.56 -4.53
C LEU A 20 16.65 -7.58 -5.69
N THR A 21 17.32 -7.83 -6.82
CA THR A 21 17.15 -7.04 -8.06
C THR A 21 15.70 -7.12 -8.57
N PHE A 22 14.95 -8.19 -8.27
CA PHE A 22 13.56 -8.30 -8.70
C PHE A 22 12.61 -7.27 -8.07
N SER A 23 13.01 -6.63 -6.97
CA SER A 23 12.31 -5.44 -6.44
C SER A 23 12.23 -4.28 -7.44
N TYR A 24 13.13 -4.26 -8.44
CA TYR A 24 13.09 -3.33 -9.57
C TYR A 24 11.75 -3.37 -10.30
N TRP A 25 11.15 -4.55 -10.45
CA TRP A 25 9.90 -4.71 -11.20
C TRP A 25 8.79 -3.84 -10.63
N LEU A 26 8.52 -3.97 -9.33
CA LEU A 26 7.53 -3.15 -8.64
C LEU A 26 7.80 -1.66 -8.83
N LEU A 27 9.07 -1.24 -8.67
CA LEU A 27 9.48 0.17 -8.69
C LEU A 27 9.56 0.80 -10.09
N HIS A 28 9.59 0.00 -11.16
CA HIS A 28 9.77 0.52 -12.51
C HIS A 28 8.66 0.11 -13.48
N GLU A 29 8.17 -1.11 -13.43
CA GLU A 29 7.15 -1.62 -14.36
C GLU A 29 5.79 -1.76 -13.68
N GLY A 30 5.75 -2.46 -12.56
CA GLY A 30 4.53 -2.73 -11.79
C GLY A 30 3.79 -1.47 -11.36
N TRP A 31 4.46 -0.50 -10.75
CA TRP A 31 3.83 0.74 -10.32
C TRP A 31 3.24 1.54 -11.48
N ARG A 32 3.84 1.51 -12.68
CA ARG A 32 3.32 2.26 -13.84
C ARG A 32 1.97 1.69 -14.25
N ARG A 33 1.90 0.36 -14.38
CA ARG A 33 0.66 -0.37 -14.70
C ARG A 33 -0.41 -0.11 -13.64
N TRP A 34 -0.03 -0.21 -12.36
CA TRP A 34 -0.95 0.08 -11.26
C TRP A 34 -1.41 1.54 -11.30
N SER A 35 -0.52 2.50 -11.58
CA SER A 35 -0.87 3.92 -11.63
C SER A 35 -1.86 4.24 -12.76
N GLU A 36 -1.76 3.54 -13.89
CA GLU A 36 -2.69 3.73 -15.00
C GLU A 36 -4.08 3.17 -14.65
N LYS A 37 -4.13 1.98 -14.06
CA LYS A 37 -5.38 1.42 -13.52
C LYS A 37 -6.03 2.36 -12.49
N VAL A 38 -5.23 2.92 -11.57
CA VAL A 38 -5.71 3.92 -10.61
C VAL A 38 -6.25 5.16 -11.31
N ARG A 39 -5.56 5.66 -12.34
CA ARG A 39 -6.00 6.81 -13.13
C ARG A 39 -7.35 6.54 -13.79
N GLU A 40 -7.50 5.41 -14.45
CA GLU A 40 -8.75 5.00 -15.11
C GLU A 40 -9.92 4.96 -14.11
N VAL A 41 -9.75 4.26 -12.98
CA VAL A 41 -10.80 4.16 -11.96
C VAL A 41 -11.14 5.51 -11.34
N VAL A 42 -10.14 6.35 -11.07
CA VAL A 42 -10.38 7.69 -10.50
C VAL A 42 -11.11 8.58 -11.50
N GLU A 43 -10.76 8.54 -12.79
CA GLU A 43 -11.46 9.30 -13.83
C GLU A 43 -12.92 8.83 -13.96
N ASP A 44 -13.17 7.52 -13.93
CA ASP A 44 -14.54 6.97 -13.98
C ASP A 44 -15.40 7.39 -12.79
N VAL A 45 -14.83 7.47 -11.59
CA VAL A 45 -15.56 7.81 -10.37
C VAL A 45 -15.69 9.32 -10.16
N VAL A 46 -14.64 10.09 -10.46
CA VAL A 46 -14.52 11.51 -10.09
C VAL A 46 -14.60 12.46 -11.29
N GLY A 47 -14.29 11.99 -12.51
CA GLY A 47 -14.14 12.84 -13.70
C GLY A 47 -15.40 13.64 -14.07
N SER A 48 -16.59 13.08 -13.85
CA SER A 48 -17.87 13.77 -14.09
C SER A 48 -18.32 14.68 -12.94
N ILE A 49 -17.62 14.69 -11.81
CA ILE A 49 -18.02 15.44 -10.62
C ILE A 49 -17.64 16.92 -10.77
N SER A 50 -18.63 17.80 -10.62
CA SER A 50 -18.38 19.24 -10.57
C SER A 50 -17.45 19.62 -9.41
N LEU A 51 -16.42 20.41 -9.70
CA LEU A 51 -15.50 20.98 -8.69
C LEU A 51 -16.22 21.79 -7.59
N LYS A 52 -17.44 22.27 -7.87
CA LYS A 52 -18.28 23.00 -6.91
C LYS A 52 -19.12 22.08 -6.01
N LYS A 53 -19.24 20.79 -6.34
CA LYS A 53 -19.96 19.82 -5.50
C LYS A 53 -19.27 19.78 -4.13
N THR A 54 -20.08 19.91 -3.09
CA THR A 54 -19.62 19.84 -1.70
C THR A 54 -19.72 18.42 -1.17
N PHE A 55 -18.80 18.04 -0.31
CA PHE A 55 -18.72 16.73 0.34
C PHE A 55 -18.63 16.92 1.85
N THR A 56 -19.37 16.13 2.62
CA THR A 56 -19.09 15.91 4.05
C THR A 56 -17.88 14.98 4.23
N SER A 57 -17.39 14.84 5.46
CA SER A 57 -16.31 13.88 5.76
C SER A 57 -16.71 12.46 5.33
N LYS A 58 -17.96 12.08 5.66
CA LYS A 58 -18.53 10.79 5.27
C LYS A 58 -18.61 10.64 3.75
N ASP A 59 -19.17 11.62 3.02
CA ASP A 59 -19.31 11.53 1.57
C ASP A 59 -17.95 11.36 0.87
N PHE A 60 -16.93 12.05 1.38
CA PHE A 60 -15.58 11.96 0.82
C PHE A 60 -14.91 10.62 1.15
N SER A 61 -15.07 10.11 2.37
CA SER A 61 -14.61 8.77 2.75
C SER A 61 -15.30 7.68 1.92
N ASP A 62 -16.61 7.80 1.69
CA ASP A 62 -17.38 6.86 0.86
C ASP A 62 -16.91 6.92 -0.61
N LEU A 63 -16.61 8.11 -1.13
CA LEU A 63 -16.02 8.28 -2.48
C LEU A 63 -14.68 7.57 -2.62
N LEU A 64 -13.79 7.70 -1.63
CA LEU A 64 -12.52 6.96 -1.61
C LEU A 64 -12.73 5.45 -1.45
N GLY A 65 -13.72 5.05 -0.65
CA GLY A 65 -14.11 3.65 -0.49
C GLY A 65 -14.55 3.02 -1.81
N GLU A 66 -15.32 3.74 -2.63
CA GLU A 66 -15.72 3.29 -3.96
C GLU A 66 -14.52 3.10 -4.91
N ILE A 67 -13.59 4.07 -4.93
CA ILE A 67 -12.36 3.97 -5.73
C ILE A 67 -11.55 2.74 -5.31
N ARG A 68 -11.36 2.55 -4.00
CA ARG A 68 -10.66 1.38 -3.45
C ARG A 68 -11.36 0.08 -3.78
N SER A 69 -12.69 0.03 -3.66
CA SER A 69 -13.49 -1.15 -3.97
C SER A 69 -13.26 -1.64 -5.40
N ARG A 70 -13.21 -0.72 -6.38
CA ARG A 70 -12.95 -1.03 -7.79
C ARG A 70 -11.50 -1.41 -8.10
N LEU A 71 -10.55 -0.96 -7.29
CA LEU A 71 -9.13 -1.27 -7.47
C LEU A 71 -8.73 -2.58 -6.81
N GLU A 72 -9.23 -2.82 -5.60
CA GLU A 72 -8.82 -3.92 -4.74
C GLU A 72 -9.60 -5.21 -5.02
N TYR A 73 -10.77 -5.12 -5.69
CA TYR A 73 -11.63 -6.27 -5.92
C TYR A 73 -12.10 -6.35 -7.37
N THR A 74 -12.34 -7.57 -7.81
CA THR A 74 -12.93 -7.92 -9.11
C THR A 74 -13.98 -9.02 -8.91
N GLU A 75 -14.70 -9.36 -9.97
CA GLU A 75 -15.66 -10.46 -9.98
C GLU A 75 -15.00 -11.67 -10.65
N ASP A 76 -15.10 -12.84 -10.03
CA ASP A 76 -14.66 -14.09 -10.64
C ASP A 76 -15.68 -14.62 -11.67
N MET A 77 -15.44 -15.82 -12.21
CA MET A 77 -16.35 -16.42 -13.20
C MET A 77 -17.74 -16.74 -12.63
N GLU A 78 -17.86 -16.83 -11.31
CA GLU A 78 -19.10 -17.13 -10.59
C GLU A 78 -19.82 -15.84 -10.15
N GLY A 79 -19.19 -14.68 -10.36
CA GLY A 79 -19.68 -13.36 -9.96
C GLY A 79 -19.37 -13.01 -8.51
N GLU A 80 -18.52 -13.79 -7.84
CA GLU A 80 -18.12 -13.53 -6.47
C GLU A 80 -17.03 -12.47 -6.41
N ARG A 81 -17.12 -11.61 -5.40
CA ARG A 81 -16.18 -10.51 -5.22
C ARG A 81 -14.88 -11.03 -4.62
N VAL A 82 -13.84 -11.11 -5.43
CA VAL A 82 -12.52 -11.61 -5.05
C VAL A 82 -11.47 -10.49 -5.09
N PRO A 83 -10.41 -10.55 -4.26
CA PRO A 83 -9.30 -9.61 -4.35
C PRO A 83 -8.62 -9.65 -5.72
N VAL A 84 -8.18 -8.49 -6.21
CA VAL A 84 -7.35 -8.41 -7.41
C VAL A 84 -6.01 -9.10 -7.15
N ASN A 85 -5.55 -9.91 -8.11
CA ASN A 85 -4.23 -10.52 -8.04
C ASN A 85 -3.16 -9.43 -8.16
N MET A 86 -2.34 -9.28 -7.12
CA MET A 86 -1.28 -8.26 -7.06
C MET A 86 0.05 -8.72 -7.66
N ARG A 87 0.21 -10.01 -7.97
CA ARG A 87 1.46 -10.61 -8.46
C ARG A 87 1.97 -9.91 -9.72
N GLU A 88 1.08 -9.61 -10.67
CA GLU A 88 1.46 -8.94 -11.93
C GLU A 88 2.10 -7.56 -11.74
N TYR A 89 1.81 -6.88 -10.63
CA TYR A 89 2.39 -5.58 -10.27
C TYR A 89 3.64 -5.71 -9.40
N MET A 90 3.87 -6.87 -8.76
CA MET A 90 4.96 -7.05 -7.80
C MET A 90 6.13 -7.84 -8.36
N LEU A 91 5.88 -8.81 -9.25
CA LEU A 91 6.90 -9.64 -9.88
C LEU A 91 6.60 -9.86 -11.37
N PRO A 92 7.65 -10.08 -12.20
CA PRO A 92 7.47 -10.50 -13.59
C PRO A 92 7.00 -11.96 -13.67
N ASP A 93 6.15 -12.25 -14.64
CA ASP A 93 5.64 -13.61 -14.92
C ASP A 93 6.35 -14.28 -16.10
N GLU A 94 6.86 -13.49 -17.04
CA GLU A 94 7.52 -13.99 -18.24
C GLU A 94 9.05 -14.03 -18.11
N ALA A 95 9.68 -15.07 -18.63
CA ALA A 95 11.15 -15.20 -18.61
C ALA A 95 11.87 -14.07 -19.38
N SER A 96 11.21 -13.47 -20.38
CA SER A 96 11.68 -12.26 -21.08
C SER A 96 11.80 -11.08 -20.13
N ASP A 97 10.79 -10.87 -19.30
CA ASP A 97 10.72 -9.77 -18.34
C ASP A 97 11.70 -10.00 -17.18
N GLU A 98 11.85 -11.23 -16.71
CA GLU A 98 12.87 -11.57 -15.70
C GLU A 98 14.28 -11.25 -16.18
N ARG A 99 14.58 -11.57 -17.45
CA ARG A 99 15.87 -11.23 -18.06
C ARG A 99 16.05 -9.72 -18.15
N GLU A 100 15.00 -8.98 -18.47
CA GLU A 100 15.03 -7.52 -18.52
C GLU A 100 15.31 -6.92 -17.14
N VAL A 101 14.66 -7.43 -16.11
CA VAL A 101 14.85 -6.99 -14.72
C VAL A 101 16.30 -7.18 -14.28
N LEU A 102 16.90 -8.35 -14.55
CA LEU A 102 18.31 -8.60 -14.27
C LEU A 102 19.22 -7.62 -15.03
N ARG A 103 18.93 -7.39 -16.31
CA ARG A 103 19.72 -6.46 -17.15
C ARG A 103 19.63 -5.03 -16.64
N ALA A 104 18.41 -4.54 -16.39
CA ALA A 104 18.16 -3.18 -15.92
C ALA A 104 18.69 -2.94 -14.50
N GLY A 105 18.71 -3.99 -13.67
CA GLY A 105 19.31 -3.96 -12.34
C GLY A 105 20.84 -4.05 -12.30
N GLY A 106 21.50 -4.10 -13.46
CA GLY A 106 22.97 -4.08 -13.55
C GLY A 106 23.64 -5.42 -13.28
N VAL A 107 22.95 -6.54 -13.54
CA VAL A 107 23.56 -7.86 -13.63
C VAL A 107 24.34 -7.95 -14.95
N ASP A 108 25.48 -8.63 -14.92
CA ASP A 108 26.35 -8.79 -16.09
C ASP A 108 25.61 -9.48 -17.26
N GLU A 109 25.85 -9.04 -18.50
CA GLU A 109 25.18 -9.59 -19.69
C GLU A 109 25.37 -11.10 -19.86
N PHE A 110 26.50 -11.65 -19.38
CA PHE A 110 26.79 -13.08 -19.42
C PHE A 110 26.05 -13.89 -18.33
N ASP A 111 25.39 -13.22 -17.38
CA ASP A 111 24.80 -13.83 -16.18
C ASP A 111 23.33 -13.44 -15.95
N LEU A 112 22.63 -13.07 -17.04
CA LEU A 112 21.18 -12.73 -17.04
C LEU A 112 20.27 -13.97 -16.97
N VAL A 113 20.74 -15.05 -16.37
CA VAL A 113 20.03 -16.33 -16.29
C VAL A 113 19.42 -16.48 -14.90
N VAL A 114 18.14 -16.87 -14.89
CA VAL A 114 17.46 -17.37 -13.69
C VAL A 114 17.81 -18.85 -13.53
N ASP A 115 18.81 -19.12 -12.71
CA ASP A 115 19.21 -20.50 -12.36
C ASP A 115 18.15 -21.17 -11.46
N PRO A 116 18.23 -22.51 -11.24
CA PRO A 116 17.22 -23.22 -10.43
C PRO A 116 17.09 -22.71 -9.00
N THR A 117 18.16 -22.24 -8.38
CA THR A 117 18.12 -21.71 -7.01
C THR A 117 17.37 -20.38 -6.97
N LEU A 118 17.68 -19.48 -7.91
CA LEU A 118 16.96 -18.21 -8.05
C LEU A 118 15.49 -18.43 -8.45
N ARG A 119 15.22 -19.40 -9.31
CA ARG A 119 13.85 -19.80 -9.68
C ARG A 119 13.04 -20.18 -8.45
N ASN A 120 13.57 -21.06 -7.59
CA ASN A 120 12.89 -21.51 -6.39
C ASN A 120 12.56 -20.33 -5.46
N LEU A 121 13.48 -19.38 -5.26
CA LEU A 121 13.21 -18.18 -4.45
C LEU A 121 12.08 -17.32 -5.04
N LEU A 122 12.08 -17.13 -6.36
CA LEU A 122 11.03 -16.36 -7.04
C LEU A 122 9.68 -17.07 -6.95
N ASP A 123 9.65 -18.39 -7.14
CA ASP A 123 8.42 -19.18 -7.07
C ASP A 123 7.86 -19.20 -5.64
N GLU A 124 8.70 -19.34 -4.62
CA GLU A 124 8.27 -19.24 -3.23
C GLU A 124 7.76 -17.83 -2.89
N THR A 125 8.38 -16.78 -3.42
CA THR A 125 7.88 -15.41 -3.28
C THR A 125 6.52 -15.24 -3.95
N ARG A 126 6.32 -15.86 -5.12
CA ARG A 126 5.02 -15.87 -5.82
C ARG A 126 3.97 -16.59 -4.97
N ASP A 127 4.30 -17.73 -4.38
CA ASP A 127 3.41 -18.48 -3.50
C ASP A 127 2.98 -17.64 -2.28
N PHE A 128 3.91 -16.90 -1.68
CA PHE A 128 3.57 -15.95 -0.60
C PHE A 128 2.63 -14.85 -1.09
N ILE A 129 2.88 -14.24 -2.24
CA ILE A 129 2.03 -13.15 -2.79
C ILE A 129 0.64 -13.66 -3.16
N ASP A 130 0.53 -14.86 -3.73
CA ASP A 130 -0.75 -15.47 -4.13
C ASP A 130 -1.53 -16.05 -2.93
N SER A 131 -0.92 -16.09 -1.73
CA SER A 131 -1.56 -16.63 -0.52
C SER A 131 -2.73 -15.77 0.00
N ALA A 132 -3.68 -16.42 0.68
CA ALA A 132 -4.79 -15.73 1.35
C ALA A 132 -4.30 -14.84 2.52
N ASP A 133 -3.19 -15.25 3.17
CA ASP A 133 -2.59 -14.49 4.26
C ASP A 133 -2.03 -13.16 3.75
N PHE A 134 -1.33 -13.16 2.61
CA PHE A 134 -0.86 -11.93 1.97
C PHE A 134 -2.01 -10.99 1.63
N ASN A 135 -3.11 -11.50 1.05
CA ASN A 135 -4.29 -10.70 0.74
C ASN A 135 -4.90 -10.06 2.01
N THR A 136 -4.95 -10.81 3.11
CA THR A 136 -5.43 -10.31 4.41
C THR A 136 -4.54 -9.19 4.93
N VAL A 137 -3.22 -9.38 4.88
CA VAL A 137 -2.22 -8.39 5.31
C VAL A 137 -2.30 -7.13 4.45
N LEU A 138 -2.39 -7.28 3.13
CA LEU A 138 -2.51 -6.16 2.21
C LEU A 138 -3.80 -5.37 2.45
N SER A 139 -4.93 -6.05 2.63
CA SER A 139 -6.20 -5.41 2.97
C SER A 139 -6.13 -4.64 4.28
N SER A 140 -5.57 -5.24 5.35
CA SER A 140 -5.42 -4.58 6.65
C SER A 140 -4.47 -3.37 6.56
N THR A 141 -3.34 -3.49 5.87
CA THR A 141 -2.39 -2.38 5.69
C THR A 141 -3.00 -1.22 4.91
N LEU A 142 -3.67 -1.48 3.79
CA LEU A 142 -4.38 -0.46 3.04
C LEU A 142 -5.50 0.19 3.87
N ALA A 143 -6.29 -0.61 4.60
CA ALA A 143 -7.34 -0.08 5.48
C ALA A 143 -6.77 0.86 6.54
N THR A 144 -5.67 0.49 7.20
CA THR A 144 -5.00 1.35 8.19
C THR A 144 -4.46 2.63 7.55
N THR A 145 -3.79 2.56 6.40
CA THR A 145 -3.24 3.73 5.71
C THR A 145 -4.33 4.71 5.27
N PHE A 146 -5.43 4.22 4.70
CA PHE A 146 -6.55 5.07 4.28
C PHE A 146 -7.34 5.62 5.48
N ALA A 147 -7.45 4.88 6.58
CA ALA A 147 -8.01 5.42 7.82
C ALA A 147 -7.17 6.59 8.35
N ARG A 148 -5.84 6.49 8.31
CA ARG A 148 -4.93 7.60 8.65
C ARG A 148 -5.11 8.79 7.71
N PHE A 149 -5.23 8.53 6.42
CA PHE A 149 -5.47 9.56 5.41
C PHE A 149 -6.79 10.33 5.68
N ASN A 150 -7.88 9.61 5.93
CA ASN A 150 -9.18 10.20 6.26
C ASN A 150 -9.12 11.02 7.56
N LEU A 151 -8.47 10.49 8.59
CA LEU A 151 -8.25 11.20 9.85
C LEU A 151 -7.48 12.52 9.63
N ALA A 152 -6.47 12.51 8.76
CA ALA A 152 -5.68 13.70 8.44
C ALA A 152 -6.48 14.78 7.69
N LEU A 153 -7.58 14.41 7.02
CA LEU A 153 -8.48 15.35 6.35
C LEU A 153 -9.64 15.82 7.24
N GLN A 154 -9.95 15.10 8.31
CA GLN A 154 -11.06 15.40 9.23
C GLN A 154 -11.10 16.86 9.73
N PRO A 155 -9.97 17.53 10.06
CA PRO A 155 -9.97 18.94 10.47
C PRO A 155 -10.55 19.91 9.42
N THR A 156 -10.59 19.50 8.16
CA THR A 156 -11.16 20.28 7.06
C THR A 156 -12.68 20.34 7.16
N PHE A 157 -13.30 19.23 7.57
CA PHE A 157 -14.75 19.09 7.70
C PHE A 157 -15.23 19.54 9.08
N ASN A 158 -14.42 19.32 10.12
CA ASN A 158 -14.68 19.82 11.47
C ASN A 158 -13.48 20.66 11.99
N PRO A 159 -13.50 21.99 11.77
CA PRO A 159 -12.44 22.88 12.25
C PRO A 159 -12.27 22.93 13.77
N PHE A 160 -13.28 22.53 14.55
CA PHE A 160 -13.20 22.53 16.02
C PHE A 160 -12.17 21.52 16.53
N LEU A 161 -11.83 20.50 15.74
CA LEU A 161 -10.75 19.55 16.05
C LEU A 161 -9.35 20.22 16.16
N LEU A 162 -9.19 21.43 15.62
CA LEU A 162 -7.96 22.22 15.73
C LEU A 162 -7.99 23.21 16.90
N SER A 163 -9.15 23.40 17.54
CA SER A 163 -9.30 24.31 18.66
C SER A 163 -8.77 23.67 19.94
N PRO A 164 -7.94 24.35 20.73
CA PRO A 164 -7.55 23.84 22.05
C PRO A 164 -8.80 23.69 22.94
N PRO A 165 -8.84 22.70 23.84
CA PRO A 165 -9.96 22.52 24.74
C PRO A 165 -10.13 23.78 25.58
N GLN A 166 -11.26 24.47 25.42
CA GLN A 166 -11.58 25.61 26.27
C GLN A 166 -11.87 25.06 27.67
N SER A 167 -10.93 25.25 28.59
CA SER A 167 -11.16 25.08 30.02
C SER A 167 -12.03 26.24 30.53
N SER A 168 -13.33 26.18 30.25
CA SER A 168 -14.32 27.13 30.75
C SER A 168 -14.73 26.78 32.19
N ALA A 169 -13.78 26.91 33.12
CA ALA A 169 -14.10 27.12 34.52
C ALA A 169 -14.40 28.62 34.73
N THR A 170 -15.62 29.07 34.41
CA THR A 170 -16.36 30.11 35.16
C THR A 170 -17.63 30.55 34.44
N SER A 171 -18.71 30.62 35.22
CA SER A 171 -20.01 31.27 34.94
C SER A 171 -21.08 30.40 34.29
N ALA A 172 -21.94 29.86 35.17
CA ALA A 172 -23.27 29.41 34.86
C ALA A 172 -24.11 30.59 34.33
N VAL A 173 -24.13 30.74 33.00
CA VAL A 173 -25.25 31.31 32.27
C VAL A 173 -25.77 30.16 31.43
N ILE A 174 -27.07 29.89 31.51
CA ILE A 174 -27.74 28.90 30.67
C ILE A 174 -27.66 29.45 29.23
N ALA A 175 -26.56 29.17 28.56
CA ALA A 175 -26.47 29.20 27.12
C ALA A 175 -27.12 27.91 26.64
N GLU A 176 -28.09 28.03 25.75
CA GLU A 176 -28.65 26.92 25.02
C GLU A 176 -27.47 26.12 24.44
N ILE A 177 -27.40 24.83 24.77
CA ILE A 177 -26.50 23.90 24.11
C ILE A 177 -27.07 23.75 22.70
N GLU A 178 -26.75 24.70 21.81
CA GLU A 178 -26.76 24.39 20.39
C GLU A 178 -25.70 23.30 20.22
N ASP A 179 -26.12 22.16 19.66
CA ASP A 179 -25.30 21.00 19.30
C ASP A 179 -24.25 21.37 18.22
N ASP A 180 -23.43 22.39 18.48
CA ASP A 180 -22.49 23.01 17.54
C ASP A 180 -21.13 22.27 17.52
N GLU A 181 -20.93 21.31 18.43
CA GLU A 181 -19.73 20.47 18.53
C GLU A 181 -19.63 19.40 17.43
N ASP A 182 -20.73 19.11 16.71
CA ASP A 182 -20.86 18.00 15.75
C ASP A 182 -21.22 18.44 14.31
N ILE A 183 -21.04 19.72 13.95
CA ILE A 183 -21.34 20.16 12.57
C ILE A 183 -20.20 19.75 11.62
N ASP A 184 -20.32 18.56 11.06
CA ASP A 184 -19.53 18.11 9.92
C ASP A 184 -19.88 18.97 8.69
N ARG A 185 -18.99 19.88 8.31
CA ARG A 185 -19.25 20.87 7.26
C ARG A 185 -19.04 20.26 5.88
N ALA A 186 -19.94 20.56 4.95
CA ALA A 186 -19.76 20.19 3.55
C ALA A 186 -18.75 21.14 2.87
N VAL A 187 -17.70 20.57 2.26
CA VAL A 187 -16.58 21.31 1.66
C VAL A 187 -16.54 21.06 0.14
N PRO A 188 -16.37 22.10 -0.70
CA PRO A 188 -16.26 21.93 -2.16
C PRO A 188 -15.08 21.02 -2.55
N LEU A 189 -15.27 20.17 -3.55
CA LEU A 189 -14.22 19.28 -4.08
C LEU A 189 -12.96 20.06 -4.48
N ALA A 190 -13.11 21.24 -5.09
CA ALA A 190 -12.00 22.11 -5.45
C ALA A 190 -11.09 22.47 -4.26
N SER A 191 -11.64 22.54 -3.05
CA SER A 191 -10.91 22.85 -1.81
C SER A 191 -10.26 21.61 -1.19
N LEU A 192 -10.77 20.40 -1.49
CA LEU A 192 -10.22 19.13 -1.00
C LEU A 192 -8.98 18.69 -1.81
N LEU A 193 -8.95 18.92 -3.13
CA LEU A 193 -7.86 18.47 -4.00
C LEU A 193 -6.45 18.93 -3.54
N PRO A 194 -6.23 20.20 -3.14
CA PRO A 194 -4.93 20.62 -2.62
C PRO A 194 -4.53 19.91 -1.32
N LEU A 195 -5.50 19.55 -0.49
CA LEU A 195 -5.27 18.84 0.76
C LEU A 195 -4.91 17.39 0.51
N VAL A 196 -5.59 16.73 -0.43
CA VAL A 196 -5.20 15.40 -0.94
C VAL A 196 -3.77 15.42 -1.46
N ALA A 197 -3.42 16.40 -2.31
CA ALA A 197 -2.06 16.54 -2.83
C ALA A 197 -1.02 16.75 -1.72
N ARG A 198 -1.34 17.53 -0.69
CA ARG A 198 -0.50 17.70 0.50
C ARG A 198 -0.30 16.38 1.24
N GLN A 199 -1.36 15.60 1.44
CA GLN A 199 -1.26 14.30 2.10
C GLN A 199 -0.41 13.30 1.28
N VAL A 200 -0.55 13.27 -0.05
CA VAL A 200 0.32 12.46 -0.92
C VAL A 200 1.80 12.84 -0.74
N HIS A 201 2.11 14.13 -0.64
CA HIS A 201 3.48 14.56 -0.37
C HIS A 201 3.99 14.06 0.98
N LEU A 202 3.15 14.05 2.03
CA LEU A 202 3.50 13.54 3.36
C LEU A 202 3.65 12.00 3.37
N ILE A 203 2.86 11.27 2.60
CA ILE A 203 2.99 9.82 2.44
C ILE A 203 4.38 9.46 1.91
N ILE A 204 4.90 10.22 0.94
CA ILE A 204 6.18 9.91 0.27
C ILE A 204 7.37 10.53 1.01
N ASN A 205 7.26 11.78 1.46
CA ASN A 205 8.38 12.59 1.94
C ASN A 205 8.25 13.04 3.41
N GLY A 206 7.23 12.57 4.14
CA GLY A 206 7.00 12.97 5.53
C GLY A 206 8.18 12.63 6.44
N VAL A 207 8.53 13.55 7.35
CA VAL A 207 9.57 13.34 8.37
C VAL A 207 9.10 13.95 9.71
N PRO A 208 8.77 13.14 10.73
CA PRO A 208 8.57 11.68 10.68
C PRO A 208 7.43 11.28 9.74
N ASN A 209 7.46 10.04 9.22
CA ASN A 209 6.42 9.54 8.32
C ASN A 209 5.37 8.75 9.10
N GLU A 210 4.31 9.45 9.50
CA GLU A 210 3.20 8.88 10.30
C GLU A 210 2.46 7.74 9.57
N TYR A 211 2.50 7.70 8.23
CA TYR A 211 1.90 6.61 7.45
C TYR A 211 2.73 5.33 7.55
N VAL A 212 4.06 5.43 7.45
CA VAL A 212 4.97 4.30 7.65
C VAL A 212 4.92 3.82 9.10
N GLU A 213 4.85 4.73 10.07
CA GLU A 213 4.67 4.38 11.48
C GLU A 213 3.35 3.64 11.71
N SER A 214 2.26 4.09 11.07
CA SER A 214 0.97 3.40 11.15
C SER A 214 1.03 1.99 10.56
N LEU A 215 1.73 1.81 9.42
CA LEU A 215 1.94 0.49 8.81
C LEU A 215 2.75 -0.45 9.72
N ALA A 216 3.78 0.07 10.38
CA ALA A 216 4.60 -0.72 11.31
C ALA A 216 3.81 -1.26 12.52
N MET A 217 2.64 -0.67 12.84
CA MET A 217 1.76 -1.08 13.93
C MET A 217 0.69 -2.10 13.52
N VAL A 218 0.59 -2.45 12.23
CA VAL A 218 -0.37 -3.45 11.75
C VAL A 218 0.06 -4.84 12.21
N LYS A 219 -0.77 -5.48 13.03
CA LYS A 219 -0.44 -6.77 13.67
C LYS A 219 -0.34 -7.90 12.67
N GLU A 220 -1.20 -7.89 11.66
CA GLU A 220 -1.24 -8.85 10.57
C GLU A 220 0.09 -8.81 9.80
N LEU A 221 0.61 -7.61 9.52
CA LEU A 221 1.91 -7.44 8.86
C LEU A 221 3.06 -7.98 9.73
N GLN A 222 3.05 -7.70 11.04
CA GLN A 222 4.04 -8.21 11.98
C GLN A 222 4.01 -9.75 12.07
N ALA A 223 2.82 -10.33 12.17
CA ALA A 223 2.61 -11.77 12.24
C ALA A 223 3.04 -12.46 10.93
N PHE A 224 2.62 -11.92 9.78
CA PHE A 224 3.03 -12.43 8.48
C PHE A 224 4.54 -12.37 8.27
N SER A 225 5.18 -11.27 8.65
CA SER A 225 6.64 -11.16 8.61
C SER A 225 7.30 -12.25 9.45
N ALA A 226 6.79 -12.51 10.67
CA ALA A 226 7.32 -13.57 11.52
C ALA A 226 7.17 -14.96 10.90
N ILE A 227 6.03 -15.25 10.25
CA ILE A 227 5.78 -16.52 9.53
C ILE A 227 6.77 -16.69 8.38
N VAL A 228 6.95 -15.65 7.57
CA VAL A 228 7.92 -15.64 6.47
C VAL A 228 9.31 -15.93 7.03
N TYR A 229 9.78 -15.17 8.03
CA TYR A 229 11.10 -15.41 8.62
C TYR A 229 11.28 -16.80 9.25
N SER A 230 10.26 -17.34 9.93
CA SER A 230 10.35 -18.68 10.53
C SER A 230 10.42 -19.76 9.46
N SER A 231 9.60 -19.67 8.40
CA SER A 231 9.58 -20.65 7.31
C SER A 231 10.94 -20.77 6.60
N PHE A 232 11.58 -19.63 6.30
CA PHE A 232 12.92 -19.61 5.73
C PHE A 232 13.99 -20.09 6.73
N SER A 233 13.82 -19.83 8.02
CA SER A 233 14.78 -20.31 9.03
C SER A 233 14.75 -21.83 9.22
N GLU A 234 13.57 -22.46 9.14
CA GLU A 234 13.42 -23.92 9.27
C GLU A 234 13.99 -24.65 8.05
N GLN A 235 13.75 -24.15 6.84
CA GLN A 235 14.31 -24.72 5.60
C GLN A 235 15.85 -24.66 5.55
N LEU A 236 16.47 -23.66 6.19
CA LEU A 236 17.93 -23.57 6.28
C LEU A 236 18.54 -24.54 7.29
N THR A 237 17.72 -25.09 8.21
CA THR A 237 18.14 -26.02 9.25
C THR A 237 17.89 -27.49 8.94
N ASP A 238 17.05 -27.81 7.96
CA ASP A 238 16.84 -29.18 7.49
C ASP A 238 17.85 -29.56 6.37
N PRO A 239 18.69 -30.61 6.56
CA PRO A 239 19.76 -31.00 5.64
C PRO A 239 19.30 -31.76 4.37
#